data_AF-A0A3M2D7R5-F1
#
_entry.id   AF-A0A3M2D7R5-F1
#
_cell.length_a   1.000
_cell.length_b   1.000
_cell.length_c   1.000
_cell.angle_alpha   90.00
_cell.angle_beta   90.00
_cell.angle_gamma   90.00
#
_symmetry.space_group_name_H-M   'P 1'
#
loop_
_entity.id
_entity.type
_entity.pdbx_description
1 polymer ?
#
loop_
_entity_poly.entity_id
_entity_poly.type
_entity_poly.pdbx_seq_one_letter_code
_entity_poly.pdbx_strand_id
1 'polypeptide(L)'
;MSKELEPHSKQGHDVNERQWTFYWEREYTTAIAPERLRLDFHPHRPLMTNMSLQEQQQLAASGYRVIPDDCGPVRMVGQYGWLIRCPVDCKIRRTATGVKWQAPPILPEERLLGYKSFSGTYVDTILNSGYAKLCCGIRFYYPKQLGIMLKDLPNHFYHFPNRTFQVWEGIKSQEYKLTPNRYEFLPDYDAFVANVLLQIEKPTTLKRGDPIAVVIPVLLPKHFTLEELRPTSHLPSDR
;
A
#
# COMPACT_ATOMS: atom_id res chain seq x y z
N MET A 1 -13.01 -60.53 23.72
CA MET A 1 -14.00 -59.62 24.31
C MET A 1 -13.26 -58.47 24.95
N SER A 2 -13.76 -57.25 24.71
CA SER A 2 -13.51 -56.00 25.42
C SER A 2 -12.12 -55.35 25.31
N LYS A 3 -12.00 -54.47 24.32
CA LYS A 3 -11.17 -53.26 24.34
C LYS A 3 -11.88 -52.20 25.18
N GLU A 4 -11.20 -51.60 26.15
CA GLU A 4 -11.50 -50.25 26.63
C GLU A 4 -10.17 -49.57 26.98
N LEU A 5 -9.90 -48.45 26.31
CA LEU A 5 -9.16 -47.27 26.74
C LEU A 5 -9.03 -46.32 25.54
N GLU A 6 -9.98 -45.39 25.42
CA GLU A 6 -9.77 -44.08 24.79
C GLU A 6 -9.28 -43.08 25.86
N PRO A 7 -8.81 -41.86 25.54
CA PRO A 7 -8.48 -41.26 24.24
C PRO A 7 -7.06 -40.61 24.23
N HIS A 8 -6.24 -40.87 23.22
CA HIS A 8 -5.21 -39.88 22.85
C HIS A 8 -5.80 -38.94 21.81
N SER A 9 -6.09 -37.74 22.28
CA SER A 9 -6.44 -36.56 21.49
C SER A 9 -5.57 -36.47 20.24
N LYS A 10 -6.17 -36.71 19.07
CA LYS A 10 -5.64 -36.18 17.82
C LYS A 10 -5.69 -34.67 17.94
N GLN A 11 -4.55 -34.04 18.20
CA GLN A 11 -4.35 -32.63 17.91
C GLN A 11 -4.60 -32.44 16.41
N GLY A 12 -5.82 -32.02 16.09
CA GLY A 12 -6.10 -31.43 14.79
C GLY A 12 -5.32 -30.12 14.71
N HIS A 13 -4.14 -30.17 14.11
CA HIS A 13 -3.56 -29.00 13.45
C HIS A 13 -4.40 -28.72 12.22
N ASP A 14 -5.58 -28.13 12.42
CA ASP A 14 -6.42 -27.60 11.35
C ASP A 14 -6.61 -26.11 11.59
N VAL A 15 -5.53 -25.37 11.39
CA VAL A 15 -5.58 -23.97 11.00
C VAL A 15 -4.63 -23.86 9.83
N ASN A 16 -5.15 -24.09 8.62
CA ASN A 16 -4.59 -23.50 7.41
C ASN A 16 -4.34 -22.01 7.71
N GLU A 17 -3.10 -21.64 8.06
CA GLU A 17 -2.70 -20.23 8.12
C GLU A 17 -2.77 -19.74 6.68
N ARG A 18 -3.95 -19.22 6.28
CA ARG A 18 -4.22 -18.75 4.94
C ARG A 18 -3.20 -17.67 4.61
N GLN A 19 -2.23 -18.01 3.79
CA GLN A 19 -1.39 -17.04 3.11
C GLN A 19 -2.29 -16.30 2.11
N TRP A 20 -2.40 -14.99 2.27
CA TRP A 20 -3.20 -14.17 1.37
C TRP A 20 -2.30 -13.60 0.28
N THR A 21 -2.59 -13.94 -0.97
CA THR A 21 -1.89 -13.36 -2.11
C THR A 21 -2.59 -12.08 -2.54
N PHE A 22 -1.84 -10.99 -2.60
CA PHE A 22 -2.22 -9.77 -3.28
C PHE A 22 -1.58 -9.80 -4.66
N TYR A 23 -2.35 -9.43 -5.67
CA TYR A 23 -1.80 -9.25 -7.01
C TYR A 23 -1.71 -7.79 -7.36
N TRP A 24 -0.81 -7.43 -8.27
CA TRP A 24 -0.76 -6.10 -8.85
C TRP A 24 -0.38 -6.15 -10.32
N GLU A 25 -0.74 -5.10 -11.05
CA GLU A 25 -0.32 -4.90 -12.43
C GLU A 25 -0.21 -3.41 -12.77
N ARG A 26 0.40 -3.12 -13.92
CA ARG A 26 0.57 -1.76 -14.43
C ARG A 26 -0.64 -1.36 -15.28
N GLU A 27 -1.22 -0.21 -14.97
CA GLU A 27 -2.15 0.48 -15.88
C GLU A 27 -1.40 1.30 -16.93
N TYR A 28 -0.21 1.81 -16.59
CA TYR A 28 0.64 2.61 -17.46
C TYR A 28 2.06 2.05 -17.56
N THR A 29 2.71 2.19 -18.70
CA THR A 29 4.11 1.78 -18.92
C THR A 29 5.09 2.51 -17.99
N THR A 30 4.76 3.73 -17.58
CA THR A 30 5.58 4.56 -16.69
C THR A 30 5.47 4.17 -15.21
N ALA A 31 4.47 3.36 -14.85
CA ALA A 31 4.21 2.93 -13.49
C ALA A 31 5.38 2.13 -12.90
N ILE A 32 5.72 2.45 -11.66
CA ILE A 32 6.80 1.81 -10.91
C ILE A 32 6.20 0.72 -10.04
N ALA A 33 6.85 -0.44 -9.98
CA ALA A 33 6.38 -1.55 -9.15
C ALA A 33 6.22 -1.11 -7.69
N PRO A 34 5.17 -1.55 -6.98
CA PRO A 34 5.07 -1.35 -5.53
C PRO A 34 6.28 -1.97 -4.85
N GLU A 35 6.93 -1.21 -3.97
CA GLU A 35 8.10 -1.67 -3.25
C GLU A 35 7.70 -2.05 -1.83
N ARG A 36 8.20 -3.15 -1.29
CA ARG A 36 7.99 -3.47 0.12
C ARG A 36 8.54 -2.33 0.98
N LEU A 37 7.76 -1.90 1.98
CA LEU A 37 8.25 -0.88 2.89
C LEU A 37 9.53 -1.36 3.58
N ARG A 38 10.56 -0.53 3.49
CA ARG A 38 11.78 -0.69 4.28
C ARG A 38 11.66 0.31 5.42
N LEU A 39 11.49 -0.21 6.63
CA LEU A 39 11.64 0.62 7.82
C LEU A 39 13.14 0.90 7.97
N ASP A 40 13.54 2.16 7.78
CA ASP A 40 14.86 2.62 8.18
C ASP A 40 14.88 2.76 9.70
N PHE A 41 15.06 1.63 10.38
CA PHE A 41 15.19 1.61 11.83
C PHE A 41 16.58 2.14 12.20
N HIS A 42 16.61 3.13 13.09
CA HIS A 42 17.86 3.47 13.76
C HIS A 42 18.37 2.20 14.50
N PRO A 43 19.56 1.66 14.19
CA PRO A 43 19.92 0.28 14.52
C PRO A 43 20.29 0.03 16.00
N HIS A 44 19.89 0.91 16.92
CA HIS A 44 20.42 0.89 18.27
C HIS A 44 19.30 0.93 19.30
N ARG A 45 18.61 -0.21 19.45
CA ARG A 45 18.22 -0.64 20.78
C ARG A 45 18.87 -1.98 21.13
N PRO A 46 19.40 -2.10 22.36
CA PRO A 46 19.74 -3.41 22.88
C PRO A 46 18.43 -4.22 23.00
N LEU A 47 18.38 -5.37 22.32
CA LEU A 47 17.29 -6.33 22.48
C LEU A 47 17.22 -6.72 23.96
N MET A 48 16.07 -6.50 24.61
CA MET A 48 15.87 -6.85 26.03
C MET A 48 15.88 -8.37 26.28
N THR A 49 15.93 -9.16 25.22
CA THR A 49 15.93 -10.63 25.24
C THR A 49 17.09 -11.22 26.05
N ASN A 50 18.18 -10.48 26.25
CA ASN A 50 19.37 -10.91 27.01
C ASN A 50 19.61 -10.11 28.30
N MET A 51 18.64 -9.31 28.76
CA MET A 51 18.76 -8.53 30.00
C MET A 51 18.11 -9.24 31.18
N SER A 52 18.72 -9.13 32.37
CA SER A 52 18.10 -9.50 33.64
C SER A 52 16.90 -8.60 33.97
N LEU A 53 16.01 -9.07 34.85
CA LEU A 53 14.82 -8.31 35.25
C LEU A 53 15.15 -6.93 35.84
N GLN A 54 16.25 -6.84 36.61
CA GLN A 54 16.70 -5.59 37.23
C GLN A 54 17.21 -4.58 36.18
N GLU A 55 17.90 -5.06 35.14
CA GLU A 55 18.36 -4.23 34.02
C GLU A 55 17.19 -3.73 33.17
N GLN A 56 16.18 -4.58 32.92
CA GLN A 56 14.96 -4.18 32.23
C GLN A 56 14.19 -3.10 33.02
N GLN A 57 14.10 -3.24 34.34
CA GLN A 57 13.45 -2.26 35.21
C GLN A 57 14.20 -0.93 35.25
N GLN A 58 15.53 -0.94 35.34
CA GLN A 58 16.35 0.27 35.29
C GLN A 58 16.24 0.98 33.93
N LEU A 59 16.24 0.22 32.83
CA LEU A 59 16.06 0.75 31.48
C LEU A 59 14.66 1.34 31.26
N ALA A 60 13.63 0.72 31.84
CA ALA A 60 12.26 1.26 31.82
C ALA A 60 12.16 2.54 32.66
N ALA A 61 12.80 2.57 33.83
CA ALA A 61 12.78 3.72 34.74
C ALA A 61 13.58 4.93 34.22
N SER A 62 14.65 4.71 33.44
CA SER A 62 15.41 5.81 32.84
C SER A 62 14.62 6.57 31.76
N GLY A 63 13.53 5.96 31.26
CA GLY A 63 12.88 6.38 30.04
C GLY A 63 13.80 6.17 28.84
N TYR A 64 13.21 5.99 27.66
CA TYR A 64 13.96 5.95 26.43
C TYR A 64 13.21 6.69 25.34
N ARG A 65 13.94 7.19 24.34
CA ARG A 65 13.34 7.79 23.16
C ARG A 65 12.53 6.70 22.43
N VAL A 66 11.21 6.88 22.36
CA VAL A 66 10.32 6.01 21.58
C VAL A 66 10.80 6.00 20.14
N ILE A 67 11.06 4.81 19.59
CA ILE A 67 11.42 4.63 18.19
C ILE A 67 10.25 3.99 17.44
N PRO A 68 10.15 4.16 16.10
CA PRO A 68 9.04 3.60 15.34
C PRO A 68 8.85 2.08 15.54
N ASP A 69 9.91 1.33 15.85
CA ASP A 69 9.85 -0.11 16.13
C ASP A 69 9.06 -0.49 17.41
N ASP A 70 8.85 0.45 18.33
CA ASP A 70 8.01 0.23 19.52
C ASP A 70 6.51 0.21 19.21
N CYS A 71 6.13 0.64 18.01
CA CYS A 71 4.74 0.75 17.61
C CYS A 71 4.35 -0.47 16.77
N GLY A 72 3.56 -1.38 17.36
CA GLY A 72 3.05 -2.59 16.68
C GLY A 72 2.45 -2.31 15.29
N PRO A 73 1.60 -1.28 15.12
CA PRO A 73 1.13 -0.84 13.81
C PRO A 73 2.25 -0.48 12.82
N VAL A 74 3.31 0.21 13.26
CA VAL A 74 4.45 0.57 12.38
C VAL A 74 5.19 -0.69 11.93
N ARG A 75 5.43 -1.64 12.84
CA ARG A 75 6.04 -2.93 12.50
C ARG A 75 5.20 -3.71 11.48
N MET A 76 3.89 -3.78 11.69
CA MET A 76 2.95 -4.39 10.74
C MET A 76 3.04 -3.71 9.37
N VAL A 77 3.07 -2.38 9.34
CA VAL A 77 3.18 -1.60 8.10
C VAL A 77 4.51 -1.85 7.39
N GLY A 78 5.64 -1.94 8.10
CA GLY A 78 6.92 -2.31 7.47
C GLY A 78 6.96 -3.74 6.94
N GLN A 79 6.21 -4.66 7.55
CA GLN A 79 6.18 -6.04 7.09
C GLN A 79 5.25 -6.25 5.89
N TYR A 80 4.12 -5.56 5.83
CA TYR A 80 3.03 -5.86 4.89
C TYR A 80 2.60 -4.70 4.00
N GLY A 81 3.06 -3.49 4.27
CA GLY A 81 2.75 -2.34 3.42
C GLY A 81 3.67 -2.25 2.21
N TRP A 82 3.16 -1.61 1.16
CA TRP A 82 3.87 -1.34 -0.07
C TRP A 82 3.92 0.16 -0.37
N LEU A 83 5.12 0.65 -0.67
CA LEU A 83 5.37 2.00 -1.13
C LEU A 83 4.88 2.17 -2.56
N ILE A 84 4.11 3.23 -2.77
CA ILE A 84 3.71 3.73 -4.07
C ILE A 84 4.58 4.94 -4.42
N ARG A 85 5.17 4.91 -5.61
CA ARG A 85 6.08 5.95 -6.11
C ARG A 85 5.46 6.74 -7.26
N CYS A 86 5.94 7.95 -7.45
CA CYS A 86 5.51 8.83 -8.53
C CYS A 86 5.91 8.22 -9.89
N PRO A 87 4.98 8.03 -10.84
CA PRO A 87 5.31 7.38 -12.11
C PRO A 87 6.01 8.32 -13.10
N VAL A 88 5.90 9.64 -12.90
CA VAL A 88 6.39 10.67 -13.85
C VAL A 88 6.90 11.90 -13.11
N ASP A 89 7.73 12.69 -13.78
CA ASP A 89 8.04 14.04 -13.32
C ASP A 89 6.80 14.93 -13.45
N CYS A 90 6.41 15.60 -12.37
CA CYS A 90 5.35 16.60 -12.43
C CYS A 90 5.61 17.81 -11.52
N LYS A 91 5.03 18.94 -11.91
CA LYS A 91 4.93 20.14 -11.09
C LYS A 91 3.48 20.50 -10.91
N ILE A 92 3.10 20.76 -9.68
CA ILE A 92 1.74 21.05 -9.29
C ILE A 92 1.74 22.33 -8.47
N ARG A 93 0.92 23.30 -8.86
CA ARG A 93 0.80 24.57 -8.16
C ARG A 93 -0.64 25.05 -8.15
N ARG A 94 -1.05 25.70 -7.06
CA ARG A 94 -2.34 26.39 -7.01
C ARG A 94 -2.22 27.76 -7.68
N THR A 95 -3.22 28.13 -8.48
CA THR A 95 -3.41 29.45 -9.09
C THR A 95 -4.78 29.98 -8.71
N ALA A 96 -5.06 31.26 -9.03
CA ALA A 96 -6.36 31.89 -8.75
C ALA A 96 -7.55 31.18 -9.43
N THR A 97 -7.28 30.39 -10.47
CA THR A 97 -8.25 29.68 -11.30
C THR A 97 -8.29 28.16 -11.04
N GLY A 98 -7.60 27.67 -10.01
CA GLY A 98 -7.51 26.24 -9.68
C GLY A 98 -6.07 25.70 -9.66
N VAL A 99 -5.90 24.39 -9.74
CA VAL A 99 -4.60 23.71 -9.77
C VAL A 99 -4.07 23.69 -11.20
N LYS A 100 -2.86 24.20 -11.38
CA LYS A 100 -2.08 24.02 -12.61
C LYS A 100 -1.18 22.80 -12.46
N TRP A 101 -1.35 21.87 -13.40
CA TRP A 101 -0.56 20.65 -13.53
C TRP A 101 0.41 20.77 -14.70
N GLN A 102 1.66 20.36 -14.50
CA GLN A 102 2.67 20.25 -15.55
C GLN A 102 3.33 18.87 -15.45
N ALA A 103 2.99 17.96 -16.37
CA ALA A 103 3.63 16.67 -16.51
C ALA A 103 3.63 16.29 -17.99
N PRO A 104 4.49 15.34 -18.40
CA PRO A 104 4.35 14.69 -19.69
C PRO A 104 2.93 14.13 -19.86
N PRO A 105 2.30 14.28 -21.04
CA PRO A 105 1.02 13.65 -21.30
C PRO A 105 1.19 12.12 -21.28
N ILE A 106 0.20 11.41 -20.72
CA ILE A 106 0.16 9.94 -20.86
C ILE A 106 -0.45 9.63 -22.23
N LEU A 107 0.40 9.14 -23.13
CA LEU A 107 0.04 8.80 -24.49
C LEU A 107 -0.84 7.54 -24.52
N PRO A 108 -1.73 7.35 -25.52
CA PRO A 108 -2.58 6.16 -25.61
C PRO A 108 -1.82 4.84 -25.55
N GLU A 109 -0.66 4.76 -26.21
CA GLU A 109 0.25 3.61 -26.26
C GLU A 109 0.89 3.28 -24.91
N GLU A 110 0.95 4.26 -23.99
CA GLU A 110 1.45 4.05 -22.63
C GLU A 110 0.39 3.40 -21.73
N ARG A 111 -0.86 3.25 -22.20
CA ARG A 111 -1.97 2.66 -21.44
C ARG A 111 -2.03 1.16 -21.69
N LEU A 112 -1.54 0.39 -20.74
CA LEU A 112 -1.51 -1.08 -20.80
C LEU A 112 -2.88 -1.69 -20.51
N LEU A 113 -3.60 -1.08 -19.57
CA LEU A 113 -4.97 -1.46 -19.27
C LEU A 113 -5.87 -0.40 -19.85
N GLY A 114 -6.72 -0.80 -20.81
CA GLY A 114 -7.64 0.05 -21.58
C GLY A 114 -8.72 0.79 -20.79
N TYR A 115 -8.50 1.09 -19.51
CA TYR A 115 -9.38 1.92 -18.72
C TYR A 115 -9.29 3.38 -19.19
N LYS A 116 -10.38 3.85 -19.80
CA LYS A 116 -10.51 5.20 -20.39
C LYS A 116 -10.64 6.32 -19.35
N SER A 117 -10.74 6.01 -18.05
CA SER A 117 -10.89 7.04 -17.02
C SER A 117 -9.54 7.68 -16.68
N PHE A 118 -9.01 8.45 -17.62
CA PHE A 118 -8.04 9.49 -17.29
C PHE A 118 -8.75 10.55 -16.45
N SER A 119 -8.89 10.28 -15.15
CA SER A 119 -9.43 11.25 -14.18
C SER A 119 -8.31 12.11 -13.57
N GLY A 120 -7.09 12.02 -14.11
CA GLY A 120 -5.88 12.70 -13.61
C GLY A 120 -5.97 14.23 -13.53
N THR A 121 -7.00 14.82 -14.13
CA THR A 121 -7.25 16.28 -14.08
C THR A 121 -8.64 16.65 -13.56
N TYR A 122 -9.48 15.67 -13.21
CA TYR A 122 -10.93 15.88 -13.02
C TYR A 122 -11.36 16.34 -11.63
N VAL A 123 -10.58 16.04 -10.58
CA VAL A 123 -11.04 16.27 -9.20
C VAL A 123 -11.00 17.75 -8.82
N ASP A 124 -10.08 18.52 -9.40
CA ASP A 124 -9.98 19.95 -9.11
C ASP A 124 -11.00 20.77 -9.91
N THR A 125 -11.31 20.37 -11.14
CA THR A 125 -12.30 21.04 -12.01
C THR A 125 -13.74 20.80 -11.60
N ILE A 126 -14.08 19.65 -11.02
CA ILE A 126 -15.49 19.33 -10.66
C ILE A 126 -15.90 19.93 -9.30
N LEU A 127 -14.99 20.01 -8.33
CA LEU A 127 -15.39 20.25 -6.93
C LEU A 127 -14.75 21.48 -6.27
N ASN A 128 -13.83 22.20 -6.93
CA ASN A 128 -13.00 23.24 -6.29
C ASN A 128 -12.40 22.76 -4.95
N SER A 129 -12.18 21.44 -4.86
CA SER A 129 -11.86 20.74 -3.61
C SER A 129 -10.47 21.12 -3.11
N GLY A 130 -9.63 21.62 -4.02
CA GLY A 130 -8.26 21.99 -3.70
C GLY A 130 -7.29 20.82 -3.63
N TYR A 131 -7.73 19.63 -4.05
CA TYR A 131 -6.92 18.42 -4.12
C TYR A 131 -6.54 18.09 -5.56
N ALA A 132 -5.26 17.83 -5.79
CA ALA A 132 -4.75 17.35 -7.07
C ALA A 132 -4.76 15.82 -7.09
N LYS A 133 -5.38 15.19 -8.10
CA LYS A 133 -5.35 13.73 -8.23
C LYS A 133 -4.10 13.29 -8.98
N LEU A 134 -3.23 12.52 -8.32
CA LEU A 134 -2.10 11.85 -8.97
C LEU A 134 -2.46 10.37 -9.20
N CYS A 135 -2.46 9.96 -10.47
CA CYS A 135 -2.63 8.57 -10.84
C CYS A 135 -1.27 7.86 -10.84
N CYS A 136 -1.06 6.87 -9.97
CA CYS A 136 0.23 6.17 -9.89
C CYS A 136 0.37 5.03 -10.90
N GLY A 137 -0.71 4.69 -11.61
CA GLY A 137 -0.69 3.70 -12.69
C GLY A 137 -0.57 2.25 -12.23
N ILE A 138 -0.94 1.97 -10.97
CA ILE A 138 -0.87 0.64 -10.38
C ILE A 138 -2.29 0.19 -10.03
N ARG A 139 -2.63 -1.03 -10.41
CA ARG A 139 -3.85 -1.70 -10.00
C ARG A 139 -3.49 -2.88 -9.12
N PHE A 140 -4.08 -2.94 -7.93
CA PHE A 140 -4.03 -4.07 -7.02
C PHE A 140 -5.27 -4.93 -7.18
N TYR A 141 -5.12 -6.23 -6.94
CA TYR A 141 -6.20 -7.18 -6.71
C TYR A 141 -6.00 -7.81 -5.33
N TYR A 142 -7.05 -7.81 -4.52
CA TYR A 142 -7.00 -8.32 -3.16
C TYR A 142 -8.25 -9.15 -2.85
N PRO A 143 -8.14 -10.19 -2.00
CA PRO A 143 -9.28 -11.00 -1.57
C PRO A 143 -10.39 -10.15 -0.97
N LYS A 144 -11.66 -10.42 -1.34
CA LYS A 144 -12.86 -9.66 -0.92
C LYS A 144 -13.06 -9.58 0.59
N GLN A 145 -12.50 -10.53 1.32
CA GLN A 145 -12.56 -10.63 2.78
C GLN A 145 -11.61 -9.65 3.48
N LEU A 146 -10.69 -9.02 2.73
CA LEU A 146 -9.71 -8.10 3.25
C LEU A 146 -10.08 -6.66 2.87
N GLY A 147 -9.70 -5.72 3.74
CA GLY A 147 -9.70 -4.31 3.38
C GLY A 147 -8.33 -3.89 2.86
N ILE A 148 -8.27 -2.78 2.14
CA ILE A 148 -7.02 -2.12 1.77
C ILE A 148 -7.10 -0.64 2.10
N MET A 149 -6.04 -0.11 2.67
CA MET A 149 -5.91 1.29 3.06
C MET A 149 -4.82 1.94 2.23
N LEU A 150 -5.16 3.09 1.65
CA LEU A 150 -4.18 4.01 1.08
C LEU A 150 -3.91 5.08 2.13
N LYS A 151 -2.67 5.14 2.59
CA LYS A 151 -2.23 6.00 3.67
C LYS A 151 -1.15 6.97 3.22
N ASP A 152 -1.11 8.12 3.87
CA ASP A 152 -0.03 9.05 3.67
C ASP A 152 1.31 8.46 4.15
N LEU A 153 2.43 8.93 3.61
CA LEU A 153 3.76 8.51 4.04
C LEU A 153 4.01 8.98 5.48
N PRO A 154 4.23 8.07 6.43
CA PRO A 154 4.63 8.50 7.76
C PRO A 154 6.06 9.06 7.67
N ASN A 155 6.27 10.27 8.22
CA ASN A 155 7.50 11.05 8.09
C ASN A 155 8.80 10.27 8.39
N HIS A 156 8.72 9.23 9.23
CA HIS A 156 9.86 8.40 9.62
C HIS A 156 10.28 7.33 8.61
N PHE A 157 9.45 6.94 7.64
CA PHE A 157 9.82 5.86 6.72
C PHE A 157 10.83 6.29 5.65
N TYR A 158 10.82 7.57 5.25
CA TYR A 158 11.60 8.04 4.11
C TYR A 158 12.31 9.38 4.34
N HIS A 159 12.40 9.86 5.60
CA HIS A 159 12.93 11.17 6.00
C HIS A 159 12.71 12.25 4.92
N PHE A 160 11.46 12.70 4.79
CA PHE A 160 11.07 13.66 3.76
C PHE A 160 10.62 15.00 4.37
N PRO A 161 11.51 15.74 5.08
CA PRO A 161 11.13 16.90 5.90
C PRO A 161 10.66 18.10 5.07
N ASN A 162 11.07 18.17 3.79
CA ASN A 162 10.71 19.26 2.89
C ASN A 162 9.49 18.95 2.03
N ARG A 163 8.73 17.91 2.39
CA ARG A 163 7.50 17.54 1.68
C ARG A 163 6.53 18.71 1.66
N THR A 164 5.89 18.92 0.51
CA THR A 164 5.04 20.09 0.23
C THR A 164 3.56 19.73 0.04
N PHE A 165 3.22 18.48 0.32
CA PHE A 165 1.90 17.90 0.09
C PHE A 165 1.57 16.85 1.14
N GLN A 166 0.28 16.60 1.32
CA GLN A 166 -0.27 15.51 2.12
C GLN A 166 -1.19 14.67 1.22
N VAL A 167 -1.31 13.38 1.53
CA VAL A 167 -2.24 12.49 0.83
C VAL A 167 -3.54 12.42 1.61
N TRP A 168 -4.68 12.66 0.95
CA TRP A 168 -5.97 12.34 1.55
C TRP A 168 -6.06 10.83 1.74
N GLU A 169 -6.06 10.43 3.00
CA GLU A 169 -6.12 9.03 3.39
C GLU A 169 -7.53 8.49 3.14
N GLY A 170 -7.59 7.29 2.59
CA GLY A 170 -8.84 6.64 2.27
C GLY A 170 -8.79 5.17 2.62
N ILE A 171 -9.81 4.70 3.33
CA ILE A 171 -10.07 3.28 3.49
C ILE A 171 -11.06 2.89 2.41
N LYS A 172 -10.66 2.01 1.50
CA LYS A 172 -11.64 1.39 0.60
C LYS A 172 -12.22 0.17 1.31
N SER A 173 -13.33 0.41 2.02
CA SER A 173 -14.24 -0.65 2.44
C SER A 173 -15.04 -1.17 1.23
N GLN A 174 -15.82 -2.23 1.44
CA GLN A 174 -16.58 -2.85 0.35
C GLN A 174 -17.58 -1.92 -0.37
N GLU A 175 -17.89 -0.78 0.23
CA GLU A 175 -18.88 0.19 -0.27
C GLU A 175 -18.32 1.14 -1.34
N TYR A 176 -16.99 1.22 -1.53
CA TYR A 176 -16.33 2.09 -2.52
C TYR A 176 -15.85 1.36 -3.79
N LYS A 177 -16.39 0.15 -4.06
CA LYS A 177 -15.96 -0.78 -5.12
C LYS A 177 -16.50 -0.41 -6.52
N LEU A 178 -16.03 0.69 -7.10
CA LEU A 178 -16.31 1.02 -8.51
C LEU A 178 -15.21 0.57 -9.48
N THR A 179 -14.08 0.07 -8.97
CA THR A 179 -13.01 -0.48 -9.83
C THR A 179 -13.32 -1.94 -10.13
N PRO A 180 -13.67 -2.30 -11.38
CA PRO A 180 -14.02 -3.67 -11.71
C PRO A 180 -12.79 -4.57 -11.70
N ASN A 181 -12.96 -5.78 -11.16
CA ASN A 181 -12.03 -6.88 -11.41
C ASN A 181 -12.23 -7.35 -12.86
N ARG A 182 -11.12 -7.43 -13.61
CA ARG A 182 -11.13 -7.77 -15.04
C ARG A 182 -10.86 -9.25 -15.32
N TYR A 183 -10.54 -10.02 -14.28
CA TYR A 183 -10.06 -11.39 -14.40
C TYR A 183 -11.07 -12.36 -13.83
N GLU A 184 -11.59 -13.23 -14.70
CA GLU A 184 -12.52 -14.30 -14.31
C GLU A 184 -11.86 -15.33 -13.38
N PHE A 185 -10.53 -15.52 -13.48
CA PHE A 185 -9.79 -16.44 -12.61
C PHE A 185 -9.58 -15.93 -11.18
N LEU A 186 -9.96 -14.68 -10.89
CA LEU A 186 -9.94 -14.09 -9.55
C LEU A 186 -11.36 -13.76 -9.05
N PRO A 187 -12.30 -14.72 -9.03
CA PRO A 187 -13.72 -14.43 -8.77
C PRO A 187 -13.97 -13.84 -7.37
N ASP A 188 -13.10 -14.17 -6.41
CA ASP A 188 -13.19 -13.72 -5.01
C ASP A 188 -12.27 -12.53 -4.69
N TYR A 189 -11.76 -11.84 -5.70
CA TYR A 189 -10.92 -10.66 -5.53
C TYR A 189 -11.66 -9.39 -5.94
N ASP A 190 -11.35 -8.30 -5.23
CA ASP A 190 -11.64 -6.94 -5.63
C ASP A 190 -10.43 -6.30 -6.27
N ALA A 191 -10.67 -5.20 -7.00
CA ALA A 191 -9.62 -4.40 -7.61
C ALA A 191 -9.54 -3.00 -6.98
N PHE A 192 -8.34 -2.46 -6.90
CA PHE A 192 -8.06 -1.11 -6.42
C PHE A 192 -6.99 -0.44 -7.27
N VAL A 193 -7.30 0.72 -7.86
CA VAL A 193 -6.28 1.56 -8.51
C VAL A 193 -5.69 2.53 -7.48
N ALA A 194 -4.36 2.53 -7.36
CA ALA A 194 -3.59 3.42 -6.49
C ALA A 194 -3.54 4.85 -7.05
N ASN A 195 -4.66 5.54 -6.96
CA ASN A 195 -4.76 6.97 -7.23
C ASN A 195 -4.82 7.72 -5.90
N VAL A 196 -3.98 8.75 -5.75
CA VAL A 196 -3.93 9.56 -4.53
C VAL A 196 -4.53 10.93 -4.81
N LEU A 197 -5.20 11.51 -3.81
CA LEU A 197 -5.56 12.91 -3.81
C LEU A 197 -4.53 13.66 -2.96
N LEU A 198 -3.85 14.63 -3.56
CA LEU A 198 -2.80 15.41 -2.95
C LEU A 198 -3.37 16.73 -2.48
N GLN A 199 -3.33 16.98 -1.17
CA GLN A 199 -3.50 18.31 -0.62
C GLN A 199 -2.16 19.04 -0.75
N ILE A 200 -2.15 20.16 -1.46
CA ILE A 200 -0.91 20.89 -1.75
C ILE A 200 -0.86 22.15 -0.88
N GLU A 201 0.20 22.29 -0.09
CA GLU A 201 0.39 23.47 0.78
C GLU A 201 1.14 24.60 0.06
N LYS A 202 2.10 24.24 -0.81
CA LYS A 202 2.93 25.15 -1.61
C LYS A 202 3.27 24.52 -2.96
N PRO A 203 3.77 25.27 -3.95
CA PRO A 203 4.17 24.68 -5.24
C PRO A 203 5.03 23.44 -5.05
N THR A 204 4.55 22.32 -5.60
CA THR A 204 5.09 20.97 -5.38
C THR A 204 5.74 20.50 -6.67
N THR A 205 6.96 19.98 -6.58
CA THR A 205 7.62 19.28 -7.68
C THR A 205 7.81 17.84 -7.23
N LEU A 206 7.32 16.89 -8.01
CA LEU A 206 7.53 15.46 -7.82
C LEU A 206 8.39 14.96 -8.97
N LYS A 207 9.38 14.16 -8.64
CA LYS A 207 10.20 13.43 -9.60
C LYS A 207 9.72 12.01 -9.71
N ARG A 208 9.88 11.43 -10.90
CA ARG A 208 9.64 10.00 -11.10
C ARG A 208 10.46 9.21 -10.08
N GLY A 209 9.80 8.31 -9.37
CA GLY A 209 10.41 7.52 -8.30
C GLY A 209 10.25 8.11 -6.90
N ASP A 210 9.84 9.37 -6.75
CA ASP A 210 9.59 9.95 -5.42
C ASP A 210 8.55 9.14 -4.66
N PRO A 211 8.72 8.91 -3.35
CA PRO A 211 7.71 8.25 -2.55
C PRO A 211 6.46 9.13 -2.47
N ILE A 212 5.28 8.52 -2.65
CA ILE A 212 4.00 9.26 -2.65
C ILE A 212 3.07 8.84 -1.52
N ALA A 213 2.81 7.53 -1.39
CA ALA A 213 1.84 6.98 -0.44
C ALA A 213 2.21 5.55 -0.08
N VAL A 214 1.57 5.01 0.96
CA VAL A 214 1.65 3.60 1.34
C VAL A 214 0.31 2.93 1.10
N VAL A 215 0.33 1.71 0.59
CA VAL A 215 -0.83 0.82 0.56
C VAL A 215 -0.63 -0.29 1.59
N ILE A 216 -1.63 -0.51 2.45
CA ILE A 216 -1.55 -1.45 3.59
C ILE A 216 -2.83 -2.30 3.62
N PRO A 217 -2.73 -3.63 3.76
CA PRO A 217 -3.87 -4.47 4.08
C PRO A 217 -4.52 -4.08 5.41
N VAL A 218 -5.86 -3.99 5.44
CA VAL A 218 -6.66 -3.77 6.65
C VAL A 218 -7.23 -5.13 7.05
N LEU A 219 -7.06 -5.49 8.32
CA LEU A 219 -7.34 -6.78 8.99
C LEU A 219 -6.09 -7.65 9.21
N LEU A 220 -6.14 -8.45 10.29
CA LEU A 220 -5.07 -9.35 10.74
C LEU A 220 -5.18 -10.74 10.10
N PRO A 221 -4.26 -11.05 9.20
CA PRO A 221 -3.64 -12.36 9.07
C PRO A 221 -2.10 -12.25 9.11
N LYS A 222 -1.44 -13.34 9.52
CA LYS A 222 0.00 -13.34 9.81
C LYS A 222 0.88 -13.24 8.56
N HIS A 223 0.41 -13.60 7.37
CA HIS A 223 1.26 -13.70 6.17
C HIS A 223 0.55 -13.24 4.89
N PHE A 224 1.25 -12.38 4.14
CA PHE A 224 0.80 -11.82 2.87
C PHE A 224 1.93 -11.91 1.83
N THR A 225 1.57 -12.13 0.57
CA THR A 225 2.48 -11.98 -0.58
C THR A 225 1.96 -10.94 -1.56
N LEU A 226 2.87 -10.33 -2.32
CA LEU A 226 2.55 -9.45 -3.42
C LEU A 226 3.16 -10.01 -4.71
N GLU A 227 2.31 -10.29 -5.70
CA GLU A 227 2.68 -10.91 -6.96
C GLU A 227 2.27 -10.03 -8.14
N GLU A 228 3.13 -9.93 -9.15
CA GLU A 228 2.82 -9.20 -10.38
C GLU A 228 2.01 -10.09 -11.33
N LEU A 229 0.83 -9.65 -11.77
CA LEU A 229 0.13 -10.30 -12.88
C LEU A 229 0.83 -9.95 -14.17
N ARG A 230 1.32 -10.98 -14.87
CA ARG A 230 1.87 -10.83 -16.21
C ARG A 230 0.78 -11.17 -17.23
N PRO A 231 0.61 -10.38 -18.31
CA PRO A 231 -0.39 -10.63 -19.33
C PRO A 231 -0.34 -12.03 -19.97
N THR A 232 0.80 -12.72 -19.89
CA THR A 232 1.05 -14.02 -20.52
C THR A 232 0.91 -15.23 -19.59
N SER A 233 0.70 -15.07 -18.28
CA SER A 233 0.70 -16.22 -17.36
C SER A 233 -0.61 -17.02 -17.31
N HIS A 234 -1.67 -16.59 -18.01
CA HIS A 234 -3.01 -17.20 -17.87
C HIS A 234 -3.79 -17.37 -19.19
N LEU A 235 -3.13 -17.34 -20.34
CA LEU A 235 -3.71 -18.03 -21.50
C LEU A 235 -3.57 -19.53 -21.24
N PRO A 236 -4.64 -20.34 -21.34
CA PRO A 236 -4.44 -21.78 -21.44
C PRO A 236 -3.51 -22.01 -22.63
N SER A 237 -2.34 -22.59 -22.39
CA SER A 237 -1.68 -23.34 -23.44
C SER A 237 -2.65 -24.45 -23.84
N ASP A 238 -3.00 -24.48 -25.11
CA ASP A 238 -3.83 -25.48 -25.80
C ASP A 238 -5.34 -25.21 -25.79
N ARG A 239 -5.81 -24.62 -26.90
CA ARG A 239 -6.66 -25.31 -27.89
C ARG A 239 -6.54 -24.67 -29.27
#